data_AF-A0A5N5TDG6-F1
#
_entry.id   AF-A0A5N5TDG6-F1
#
_cell.length_a   1.000
_cell.length_b   1.000
_cell.length_c   1.000
_cell.angle_alpha   90.00
_cell.angle_beta   90.00
_cell.angle_gamma   90.00
#
_symmetry.space_group_name_H-M   'P 1'
#
loop_
_entity.id
_entity.type
_entity.pdbx_description
1 polymer ?
#
loop_
_entity_poly.entity_id
_entity_poly.type
_entity_poly.pdbx_seq_one_letter_code
_entity_poly.pdbx_strand_id
1 'polypeptide(L)'
;MLIEEYHTQSILRDFQIANRSTGVVTTTRITHATPAGAYAHIADRDWENDDAINNDGEDSEACDDIAEQLVFGETGTNLKVAMGGGRSGFLPNEITDEDGNPGQRDDGKNLKNIWLASHNTDGNTGVYVGHRDDLLAVNASETDYLLGLFSPSHMDYKLDTRTVTGEQPTLEEMTEKAIEILQKDPNGFFLFVEGGLIDWAHHDNEANVAMEEGIEFEKAITKAFTMTSPEDTLIVVTADHGQPITINGYPLRHEYILGLTGPSDQDNMLYNILMYTNGPGFRTQSSGKRPDSASEDYEDPHFAYPSTVPIEFSNHNGEDVVIYAKGPFAHLFSGTHENSYIPQVFRYAACVGEGLHYCDEL
;
A
#
# COMPACT_ATOMS: atom_id res chain seq x y z
N MET A 1 -15.79 4.76 -21.59
CA MET A 1 -16.86 5.10 -20.61
C MET A 1 -17.18 3.86 -19.82
N LEU A 2 -16.83 3.85 -18.53
CA LEU A 2 -17.08 2.73 -17.63
C LEU A 2 -18.59 2.58 -17.42
N ILE A 3 -19.08 1.34 -17.46
CA ILE A 3 -20.51 1.06 -17.31
C ILE A 3 -20.82 1.05 -15.81
N GLU A 4 -21.49 2.10 -15.31
CA GLU A 4 -21.81 2.28 -13.89
C GLU A 4 -22.52 1.07 -13.24
N GLU A 5 -23.31 0.32 -14.01
CA GLU A 5 -23.99 -0.90 -13.55
C GLU A 5 -23.03 -1.98 -13.02
N TYR A 6 -21.76 -1.98 -13.46
CA TYR A 6 -20.75 -2.92 -13.01
C TYR A 6 -19.86 -2.39 -11.89
N HIS A 7 -20.08 -1.16 -11.41
CA HIS A 7 -19.27 -0.58 -10.36
C HIS A 7 -19.60 -1.19 -8.99
N THR A 8 -18.59 -1.76 -8.34
CA THR A 8 -18.65 -2.11 -6.92
C THR A 8 -18.25 -0.93 -6.06
N GLN A 9 -19.05 -0.59 -5.05
CA GLN A 9 -18.82 0.59 -4.20
C GLN A 9 -17.87 0.27 -3.05
N SER A 10 -16.88 1.16 -2.83
CA SER A 10 -15.91 1.02 -1.74
C SER A 10 -16.49 1.44 -0.39
N ILE A 11 -15.91 0.93 0.70
CA ILE A 11 -16.26 1.37 2.07
C ILE A 11 -15.93 2.85 2.29
N LEU A 12 -14.91 3.39 1.62
CA LEU A 12 -14.59 4.83 1.70
C LEU A 12 -15.74 5.68 1.17
N ARG A 13 -16.29 5.32 0.01
CA ARG A 13 -17.46 6.02 -0.55
C ARG A 13 -18.64 6.00 0.42
N ASP A 14 -18.88 4.87 1.07
CA ASP A 14 -19.97 4.72 2.05
C ASP A 14 -19.78 5.67 3.26
N PHE A 15 -18.54 5.84 3.73
CA PHE A 15 -18.23 6.83 4.76
C PHE A 15 -18.43 8.27 4.29
N GLN A 16 -18.03 8.60 3.05
CA GLN A 16 -18.23 9.93 2.48
C GLN A 16 -19.73 10.27 2.36
N ILE A 17 -20.57 9.34 1.91
CA ILE A 17 -22.03 9.51 1.84
C ILE A 17 -22.62 9.76 3.24
N ALA A 18 -22.05 9.13 4.27
CA ALA A 18 -22.41 9.36 5.66
C ALA A 18 -21.85 10.67 6.26
N ASN A 19 -21.26 11.55 5.44
CA ASN A 19 -20.59 12.80 5.84
C ASN A 19 -19.46 12.57 6.85
N ARG A 20 -18.64 11.55 6.60
CA ARG A 20 -17.47 11.20 7.40
C ARG A 20 -16.21 11.34 6.56
N SER A 21 -15.13 11.76 7.21
CA SER A 21 -13.86 11.98 6.55
C SER A 21 -13.20 10.67 6.11
N THR A 22 -12.42 10.73 5.04
CA THR A 22 -11.75 9.55 4.48
C THR A 22 -10.34 9.86 4.05
N GLY A 23 -9.46 8.87 4.16
CA GLY A 23 -8.09 8.99 3.68
C GLY A 23 -7.45 7.67 3.29
N VAL A 24 -6.39 7.79 2.48
CA VAL A 24 -5.59 6.68 1.93
C VAL A 24 -4.11 7.00 2.14
N VAL A 25 -3.38 6.06 2.71
CA VAL A 25 -1.93 6.12 2.93
C VAL A 25 -1.30 4.83 2.42
N THR A 26 -0.21 4.93 1.66
CA THR A 26 0.52 3.77 1.15
C THR A 26 2.00 4.08 0.96
N THR A 27 2.86 3.05 0.97
CA THR A 27 4.25 3.15 0.47
C THR A 27 4.37 2.94 -1.04
N THR A 28 3.30 2.53 -1.73
CA THR A 28 3.28 2.34 -3.18
C THR A 28 2.94 3.64 -3.92
N ARG A 29 2.67 3.57 -5.22
CA ARG A 29 2.09 4.71 -5.94
C ARG A 29 0.67 4.88 -5.41
N ILE A 30 0.20 6.10 -5.19
CA ILE A 30 -1.19 6.30 -4.74
C ILE A 30 -2.24 5.76 -5.76
N THR A 31 -1.80 5.54 -6.99
CA THR A 31 -2.52 4.94 -8.13
C THR A 31 -2.35 3.42 -8.26
N HIS A 32 -1.53 2.78 -7.42
CA HIS A 32 -1.37 1.32 -7.42
C HIS A 32 -2.70 0.61 -7.11
N ALA A 33 -2.83 -0.67 -7.45
CA ALA A 33 -4.08 -1.42 -7.36
C ALA A 33 -4.74 -1.36 -5.97
N THR A 34 -3.97 -1.55 -4.89
CA THR A 34 -4.49 -1.56 -3.52
C THR A 34 -5.09 -0.23 -3.08
N PRO A 35 -4.39 0.92 -3.16
CA PRO A 35 -4.99 2.21 -2.85
C PRO A 35 -6.08 2.60 -3.87
N ALA A 36 -5.92 2.25 -5.15
CA ALA A 36 -6.92 2.52 -6.18
C ALA A 36 -8.26 1.83 -5.88
N GLY A 37 -8.27 0.63 -5.32
CA GLY A 37 -9.50 -0.06 -4.89
C GLY A 37 -10.36 0.73 -3.89
N ALA A 38 -9.78 1.73 -3.21
CA ALA A 38 -10.51 2.63 -2.34
C ALA A 38 -11.38 3.66 -3.08
N TYR A 39 -11.02 4.05 -4.32
CA TYR A 39 -11.62 5.20 -4.99
C TYR A 39 -11.87 5.06 -6.50
N ALA A 40 -11.21 4.15 -7.19
CA ALA A 40 -11.24 4.02 -8.63
C ALA A 40 -12.10 2.84 -9.11
N HIS A 41 -12.56 2.95 -10.35
CA HIS A 41 -13.17 1.90 -11.14
C HIS A 41 -12.43 1.83 -12.47
N ILE A 42 -11.79 0.71 -12.76
CA ILE A 42 -10.96 0.59 -13.96
C ILE A 42 -10.99 -0.86 -14.44
N ALA A 43 -10.90 -1.07 -15.75
CA ALA A 43 -10.91 -2.40 -16.33
C ALA A 43 -9.55 -3.10 -16.21
N ASP A 44 -8.47 -2.31 -16.17
CA ASP A 44 -7.12 -2.77 -15.98
C ASP A 44 -6.41 -1.93 -14.92
N ARG A 45 -5.71 -2.59 -14.00
CA ARG A 45 -4.98 -1.93 -12.90
C ARG A 45 -3.75 -1.16 -13.38
N ASP A 46 -3.24 -1.48 -14.57
CA ASP A 46 -2.03 -0.87 -15.11
C ASP A 46 -2.31 0.53 -15.68
N TRP A 47 -3.60 0.90 -15.86
CA TRP A 47 -4.05 2.22 -16.33
C TRP A 47 -3.96 3.29 -15.24
N GLU A 48 -2.77 3.41 -14.63
CA GLU A 48 -2.47 4.37 -13.57
C GLU A 48 -2.44 5.83 -14.07
N ASN A 49 -2.15 6.03 -15.35
CA ASN A 49 -2.17 7.31 -16.08
C ASN A 49 -2.62 7.11 -17.54
N ASP A 50 -2.79 8.21 -18.29
CA ASP A 50 -3.28 8.20 -19.67
C ASP A 50 -2.33 7.54 -20.67
N ASP A 51 -1.01 7.65 -20.48
CA ASP A 51 -0.01 6.97 -21.32
C ASP A 51 -0.18 5.44 -21.25
N ALA A 52 -0.45 4.88 -20.07
CA ALA A 52 -0.69 3.45 -19.90
C ALA A 52 -1.92 2.96 -20.68
N ILE A 53 -3.03 3.73 -20.68
CA ILE A 53 -4.23 3.41 -21.46
C ILE A 53 -3.91 3.39 -22.96
N ASN A 54 -3.22 4.42 -23.43
CA ASN A 54 -2.85 4.56 -24.84
C ASN A 54 -1.90 3.45 -25.31
N ASN A 55 -0.97 3.03 -24.44
CA ASN A 55 -0.02 1.95 -24.72
C ASN A 55 -0.71 0.58 -24.88
N ASP A 56 -1.85 0.37 -24.21
CA ASP A 56 -2.70 -0.80 -24.40
C ASP A 56 -3.62 -0.72 -25.64
N GLY A 57 -3.58 0.41 -26.35
CA GLY A 57 -4.37 0.64 -27.57
C GLY A 57 -5.82 1.06 -27.31
N GLU A 58 -6.12 1.48 -26.08
CA GLU A 58 -7.42 2.02 -25.69
C GLU A 58 -7.41 3.57 -25.75
N ASP A 59 -8.58 4.20 -25.62
CA ASP A 59 -8.76 5.64 -25.76
C ASP A 59 -8.77 6.35 -24.40
N SER A 60 -7.68 7.04 -24.05
CA SER A 60 -7.56 7.78 -22.79
C SER A 60 -8.46 9.02 -22.71
N GLU A 61 -9.07 9.48 -23.81
CA GLU A 61 -10.11 10.52 -23.74
C GLU A 61 -11.48 9.94 -23.34
N ALA A 62 -11.68 8.64 -23.55
CA ALA A 62 -12.95 7.96 -23.26
C ALA A 62 -12.95 7.21 -21.92
N CYS A 63 -11.78 7.01 -21.31
CA CYS A 63 -11.57 6.23 -20.10
C CYS A 63 -10.65 7.01 -19.14
N ASP A 64 -11.20 7.48 -18.03
CA ASP A 64 -10.44 8.17 -16.99
C ASP A 64 -9.43 7.22 -16.36
N ASP A 65 -8.14 7.57 -16.37
CA ASP A 65 -7.09 6.83 -15.68
C ASP A 65 -7.20 6.96 -14.15
N ILE A 66 -6.49 6.10 -13.40
CA ILE A 66 -6.60 6.07 -11.93
C ILE A 66 -6.19 7.43 -11.32
N ALA A 67 -5.15 8.11 -11.84
CA ALA A 67 -4.75 9.42 -11.34
C ALA A 67 -5.85 10.47 -11.56
N GLU A 68 -6.53 10.45 -12.71
CA GLU A 68 -7.70 11.29 -12.96
C GLU A 68 -8.87 10.98 -12.03
N GLN A 69 -9.15 9.70 -11.78
CA GLN A 69 -10.19 9.30 -10.84
C GLN A 69 -9.88 9.73 -9.40
N LEU A 70 -8.61 9.82 -9.01
CA LEU A 70 -8.22 10.42 -7.73
C LEU A 70 -8.56 11.92 -7.67
N VAL A 71 -8.31 12.67 -8.74
CA VAL A 71 -8.46 14.14 -8.74
C VAL A 71 -9.88 14.60 -9.06
N PHE A 72 -10.58 13.89 -9.94
CA PHE A 72 -11.89 14.28 -10.47
C PHE A 72 -13.02 13.34 -10.05
N GLY A 73 -12.72 12.09 -9.73
CA GLY A 73 -13.72 11.08 -9.41
C GLY A 73 -14.45 11.37 -8.11
N GLU A 74 -15.72 10.95 -8.02
CA GLU A 74 -16.62 11.24 -6.88
C GLU A 74 -16.00 10.84 -5.54
N THR A 75 -15.33 9.69 -5.48
CA THR A 75 -14.70 9.22 -4.22
C THR A 75 -13.32 9.84 -4.02
N GLY A 76 -12.49 9.89 -5.07
CA GLY A 76 -11.11 10.38 -5.00
C GLY A 76 -11.03 11.85 -4.59
N THR A 77 -11.80 12.72 -5.23
CA THR A 77 -11.76 14.17 -4.95
C THR A 77 -12.21 14.51 -3.53
N ASN A 78 -12.92 13.63 -2.83
CA ASN A 78 -13.43 13.88 -1.49
C ASN A 78 -12.54 13.32 -0.38
N LEU A 79 -11.42 12.66 -0.73
CA LEU A 79 -10.42 12.23 0.24
C LEU A 79 -9.80 13.45 0.93
N LYS A 80 -9.86 13.48 2.27
CA LYS A 80 -9.20 14.53 3.06
C LYS A 80 -7.69 14.33 3.11
N VAL A 81 -7.25 13.07 2.95
CA VAL A 81 -5.84 12.71 2.97
C VAL A 81 -5.56 11.65 1.90
N ALA A 82 -4.61 11.91 1.01
CA ALA A 82 -4.08 10.93 0.06
C ALA A 82 -2.55 11.03 0.07
N MET A 83 -1.86 9.97 0.51
CA MET A 83 -0.41 9.97 0.68
C MET A 83 0.26 8.70 0.16
N GLY A 84 1.33 8.86 -0.61
CA GLY A 84 2.19 7.79 -1.09
C GLY A 84 3.20 8.28 -2.11
N GLY A 85 3.57 7.44 -3.07
CA GLY A 85 4.36 7.80 -4.24
C GLY A 85 3.51 8.07 -5.49
N GLY A 86 4.14 8.04 -6.66
CA GLY A 86 3.49 8.08 -7.98
C GLY A 86 3.42 9.45 -8.62
N ARG A 87 4.26 10.40 -8.19
CA ARG A 87 4.21 11.80 -8.65
C ARG A 87 4.29 11.95 -10.17
N SER A 88 5.05 11.09 -10.87
CA SER A 88 5.19 11.17 -12.32
C SER A 88 3.86 11.01 -13.07
N GLY A 89 2.94 10.18 -12.57
CA GLY A 89 1.61 9.98 -13.16
C GLY A 89 0.66 11.18 -13.04
N PHE A 90 1.05 12.21 -12.26
CA PHE A 90 0.26 13.44 -12.06
C PHE A 90 0.80 14.63 -12.87
N LEU A 91 1.88 14.45 -13.62
CA LEU A 91 2.58 15.52 -14.32
C LEU A 91 2.67 15.21 -15.83
N PRO A 92 2.51 16.23 -16.71
CA PRO A 92 2.81 16.12 -18.13
C PRO A 92 4.27 15.71 -18.37
N ASN A 93 4.51 14.97 -19.45
CA ASN A 93 5.85 14.51 -19.82
C ASN A 93 6.85 15.67 -20.10
N GLU A 94 6.36 16.88 -20.37
CA GLU A 94 7.19 18.07 -20.56
C GLU A 94 7.57 18.78 -19.25
N ILE A 95 7.01 18.36 -18.12
CA ILE A 95 7.26 18.93 -16.79
C ILE A 95 8.11 17.97 -15.97
N THR A 96 9.19 18.49 -15.38
CA THR A 96 9.98 17.77 -14.38
C THR A 96 9.50 18.15 -12.98
N ASP A 97 9.48 17.18 -12.07
CA ASP A 97 9.16 17.40 -10.67
C ASP A 97 10.28 18.13 -9.90
N GLU A 98 10.03 18.37 -8.62
CA GLU A 98 10.95 19.04 -7.70
C GLU A 98 12.28 18.30 -7.47
N ASP A 99 12.37 17.01 -7.83
CA ASP A 99 13.56 16.18 -7.74
C ASP A 99 14.23 15.93 -9.12
N GLY A 100 13.69 16.53 -10.19
CA GLY A 100 14.21 16.44 -11.55
C GLY A 100 13.72 15.24 -12.37
N ASN A 101 12.71 14.51 -11.90
CA ASN A 101 12.11 13.39 -12.62
C ASN A 101 11.04 13.88 -13.61
N PRO A 102 10.98 13.36 -14.84
CA PRO A 102 9.94 13.73 -15.79
C PRO A 102 8.57 13.20 -15.36
N GLY A 103 7.52 13.93 -15.73
CA GLY A 103 6.15 13.42 -15.73
C GLY A 103 5.94 12.33 -16.78
N GLN A 104 4.78 11.68 -16.72
CA GLN A 104 4.41 10.56 -17.61
C GLN A 104 3.16 10.85 -18.44
N ARG A 105 2.41 11.91 -18.16
CA ARG A 105 1.15 12.17 -18.86
C ARG A 105 1.36 12.73 -20.26
N ASP A 106 0.61 12.22 -21.22
CA ASP A 106 0.65 12.62 -22.63
C ASP A 106 -0.48 13.60 -23.00
N ASP A 107 -1.47 13.75 -22.12
CA ASP A 107 -2.62 14.65 -22.29
C ASP A 107 -2.38 16.10 -21.85
N GLY A 108 -1.17 16.42 -21.38
CA GLY A 108 -0.80 17.77 -20.94
C GLY A 108 -1.44 18.22 -19.62
N LYS A 109 -2.15 17.35 -18.89
CA LYS A 109 -2.79 17.70 -17.61
C LYS A 109 -1.77 17.69 -16.47
N ASN A 110 -1.70 18.78 -15.72
CA ASN A 110 -0.98 18.82 -14.45
C ASN A 110 -1.96 18.57 -13.30
N LEU A 111 -2.22 17.29 -13.03
CA LEU A 111 -3.20 16.86 -12.04
C LEU A 111 -2.83 17.32 -10.62
N LYS A 112 -1.54 17.41 -10.29
CA LYS A 112 -1.08 18.00 -9.00
C LYS A 112 -1.61 19.43 -8.82
N ASN A 113 -1.39 20.29 -9.81
CA ASN A 113 -1.81 21.68 -9.73
C ASN A 113 -3.34 21.84 -9.80
N ILE A 114 -4.01 20.99 -10.57
CA ILE A 114 -5.47 20.97 -10.66
C ILE A 114 -6.08 20.56 -9.31
N TRP A 115 -5.57 19.50 -8.68
CA TRP A 115 -5.98 19.07 -7.35
C TRP A 115 -5.79 20.22 -6.34
N LEU A 116 -4.61 20.84 -6.30
CA LEU A 116 -4.34 21.92 -5.37
C LEU A 116 -5.27 23.12 -5.56
N ALA A 117 -5.54 23.51 -6.81
CA ALA A 117 -6.45 24.62 -7.11
C ALA A 117 -7.91 24.32 -6.75
N SER A 118 -8.35 23.07 -6.87
CA SER A 118 -9.72 22.66 -6.51
C SER A 118 -9.95 22.54 -4.99
N HIS A 119 -8.89 22.29 -4.21
CA HIS A 119 -8.99 22.08 -2.75
C HIS A 119 -8.53 23.27 -1.92
N ASN A 120 -7.78 24.20 -2.50
CA ASN A 120 -7.35 25.43 -1.83
C ASN A 120 -8.23 26.62 -2.28
N THR A 121 -9.40 26.75 -1.64
CA THR A 121 -10.45 27.71 -2.00
C THR A 121 -10.82 28.61 -0.82
N ASP A 122 -11.67 29.62 -1.04
CA ASP A 122 -12.27 30.40 0.03
C ASP A 122 -13.13 29.49 0.96
N GLY A 123 -12.52 28.98 2.03
CA GLY A 123 -13.16 28.09 3.01
C GLY A 123 -12.56 26.69 3.15
N ASN A 124 -11.57 26.32 2.33
CA ASN A 124 -10.81 25.08 2.47
C ASN A 124 -9.31 25.35 2.32
N THR A 125 -8.50 24.74 3.18
CA THR A 125 -7.04 24.75 3.05
C THR A 125 -6.55 23.43 2.47
N GLY A 126 -6.24 23.42 1.17
CA GLY A 126 -5.59 22.30 0.49
C GLY A 126 -4.07 22.44 0.53
N VAL A 127 -3.37 21.39 0.93
CA VAL A 127 -1.91 21.35 1.05
C VAL A 127 -1.34 20.21 0.21
N TYR A 128 -0.32 20.52 -0.58
CA TYR A 128 0.51 19.52 -1.28
C TYR A 128 1.89 19.46 -0.61
N VAL A 129 2.42 18.25 -0.41
CA VAL A 129 3.79 18.03 0.09
C VAL A 129 4.52 16.98 -0.76
N GLY A 130 5.79 17.25 -1.09
CA GLY A 130 6.64 16.36 -1.88
C GLY A 130 7.73 15.65 -1.07
N HIS A 131 8.03 16.12 0.15
CA HIS A 131 9.14 15.63 0.97
C HIS A 131 8.74 15.47 2.43
N ARG A 132 9.55 14.72 3.18
CA ARG A 132 9.29 14.42 4.60
C ARG A 132 9.18 15.67 5.46
N ASP A 133 10.12 16.61 5.33
CA ASP A 133 10.15 17.80 6.19
C ASP A 133 8.91 18.68 5.99
N ASP A 134 8.41 18.76 4.76
CA ASP A 134 7.16 19.49 4.46
C ASP A 134 5.96 18.79 5.10
N LEU A 135 5.88 17.45 5.06
CA LEU A 135 4.84 16.68 5.73
C LEU A 135 4.84 16.96 7.25
N LEU A 136 6.01 16.93 7.88
CA LEU A 136 6.15 17.18 9.31
C LEU A 136 5.79 18.62 9.68
N ALA A 137 6.00 19.57 8.78
CA ALA A 137 5.64 20.97 8.96
C ALA A 137 4.14 21.25 8.76
N VAL A 138 3.35 20.31 8.22
CA VAL A 138 1.91 20.49 8.02
C VAL A 138 1.20 20.70 9.36
N ASN A 139 0.54 21.86 9.48
CA ASN A 139 -0.38 22.14 10.57
C ASN A 139 -1.72 21.41 10.34
N ALA A 140 -1.88 20.24 10.95
CA ALA A 140 -3.08 19.42 10.81
C ALA A 140 -4.37 20.14 11.24
N SER A 141 -4.28 21.06 12.22
CA SER A 141 -5.45 21.79 12.72
C SER A 141 -6.04 22.77 11.69
N GLU A 142 -5.22 23.25 10.75
CA GLU A 142 -5.60 24.24 9.73
C GLU A 142 -5.75 23.62 8.32
N THR A 143 -5.33 22.37 8.13
CA THR A 143 -5.33 21.68 6.83
C THR A 143 -6.60 20.86 6.63
N ASP A 144 -7.40 21.17 5.62
CA ASP A 144 -8.65 20.44 5.34
C ASP A 144 -8.42 19.28 4.36
N TYR A 145 -7.48 19.45 3.43
CA TYR A 145 -7.10 18.44 2.44
C TYR A 145 -5.59 18.35 2.33
N LEU A 146 -5.05 17.13 2.30
CA LEU A 146 -3.61 16.86 2.15
C LEU A 146 -3.36 15.85 1.03
N LEU A 147 -2.56 16.25 0.04
CA LEU A 147 -1.98 15.37 -0.98
C LEU A 147 -0.47 15.28 -0.78
N GLY A 148 0.03 14.10 -0.43
CA GLY A 148 1.47 13.84 -0.26
C GLY A 148 1.99 12.88 -1.32
N LEU A 149 2.86 13.32 -2.22
CA LEU A 149 3.47 12.48 -3.27
C LEU A 149 5.00 12.51 -3.11
N PHE A 150 5.57 11.50 -2.46
CA PHE A 150 6.95 11.50 -1.95
C PHE A 150 7.99 10.85 -2.88
N SER A 151 7.54 10.31 -4.01
CA SER A 151 8.40 9.65 -5.01
C SER A 151 7.80 9.78 -6.41
N PRO A 152 8.60 9.85 -7.49
CA PRO A 152 8.09 9.75 -8.87
C PRO A 152 7.31 8.45 -9.13
N SER A 153 7.73 7.34 -8.51
CA SER A 153 7.07 6.02 -8.60
C SER A 153 6.69 5.53 -7.19
N HIS A 154 6.83 4.24 -6.88
CA HIS A 154 6.75 3.75 -5.50
C HIS A 154 7.73 4.51 -4.60
N MET A 155 7.44 4.59 -3.30
CA MET A 155 8.42 5.07 -2.33
C MET A 155 9.61 4.09 -2.27
N ASP A 156 10.73 4.56 -1.73
CA ASP A 156 11.94 3.75 -1.62
C ASP A 156 11.78 2.78 -0.44
N TYR A 157 12.45 1.62 -0.48
CA TYR A 157 12.36 0.65 0.61
C TYR A 157 12.93 1.23 1.91
N LYS A 158 12.58 0.63 3.04
CA LYS A 158 13.01 1.03 4.37
C LYS A 158 14.52 1.00 4.53
N LEU A 159 15.17 0.06 3.86
CA LEU A 159 16.62 -0.12 3.88
C LEU A 159 17.34 0.75 2.85
N ASP A 160 16.62 1.41 1.94
CA ASP A 160 17.21 2.25 0.92
C ASP A 160 17.70 3.58 1.47
N THR A 161 18.70 4.14 0.78
CA THR A 161 19.46 5.29 1.28
C THR A 161 18.57 6.50 1.58
N ARG A 162 17.64 6.87 0.68
CA ARG A 162 16.78 8.06 0.84
C ARG A 162 15.81 7.93 2.01
N THR A 163 15.35 6.71 2.31
CA THR A 163 14.53 6.43 3.48
C THR A 163 15.37 6.49 4.75
N VAL A 164 16.58 5.92 4.73
CA VAL A 164 17.52 5.95 5.86
C VAL A 164 18.03 7.37 6.16
N THR A 165 18.23 8.21 5.14
CA THR A 165 18.65 9.61 5.30
C THR A 165 17.50 10.56 5.66
N GLY A 166 16.24 10.07 5.64
CA GLY A 166 15.07 10.83 6.05
C GLY A 166 14.55 11.81 5.00
N GLU A 167 14.74 11.53 3.71
CA GLU A 167 14.18 12.34 2.62
C GLU A 167 12.69 12.05 2.38
N GLN A 168 12.27 10.80 2.60
CA GLN A 168 10.88 10.35 2.51
C GLN A 168 10.29 10.07 3.90
N PRO A 169 9.01 10.40 4.14
CA PRO A 169 8.36 10.09 5.41
C PRO A 169 8.18 8.59 5.56
N THR A 170 8.20 8.11 6.81
CA THR A 170 7.90 6.70 7.07
C THR A 170 6.39 6.43 7.03
N LEU A 171 5.97 5.17 6.91
CA LEU A 171 4.55 4.82 6.95
C LEU A 171 3.91 5.19 8.30
N GLU A 172 4.68 5.05 9.39
CA GLU A 172 4.30 5.56 10.71
C GLU A 172 3.98 7.06 10.70
N GLU A 173 4.87 7.88 10.12
CA GLU A 173 4.71 9.35 10.07
C GLU A 173 3.53 9.78 9.18
N MET A 174 3.36 9.12 8.03
CA MET A 174 2.20 9.34 7.18
C MET A 174 0.89 8.96 7.89
N THR A 175 0.88 7.83 8.60
CA THR A 175 -0.29 7.40 9.38
C THR A 175 -0.63 8.39 10.48
N GLU A 176 0.38 8.87 11.22
CA GLU A 176 0.21 9.88 12.26
C GLU A 176 -0.43 11.16 11.69
N LYS A 177 0.14 11.72 10.61
CA LYS A 177 -0.41 12.94 9.99
C LYS A 177 -1.82 12.74 9.45
N ALA A 178 -2.11 11.57 8.87
CA ALA A 178 -3.44 11.25 8.38
C ALA A 178 -4.47 11.25 9.52
N ILE A 179 -4.17 10.58 10.64
CA ILE A 179 -5.05 10.56 11.81
C ILE A 179 -5.22 11.96 12.39
N GLU A 180 -4.15 12.75 12.48
CA GLU A 180 -4.22 14.14 12.98
C GLU A 180 -5.23 15.01 12.21
N ILE A 181 -5.30 14.84 10.89
CA ILE A 181 -6.22 15.58 10.03
C ILE A 181 -7.63 15.00 10.10
N LEU A 182 -7.76 13.67 9.97
CA LEU A 182 -9.05 12.98 9.87
C LEU A 182 -9.84 13.01 11.18
N GLN A 183 -9.18 12.94 12.34
CA GLN A 183 -9.84 12.93 13.65
C GLN A 183 -10.54 14.26 14.00
N LYS A 184 -10.33 15.31 13.20
CA LYS A 184 -11.06 16.58 13.36
C LYS A 184 -12.55 16.44 13.06
N ASP A 185 -12.93 15.43 12.29
CA ASP A 185 -14.31 15.19 11.92
C ASP A 185 -15.08 14.55 13.10
N PRO A 186 -16.07 15.24 13.70
CA PRO A 186 -16.82 14.70 14.82
C PRO A 186 -17.73 13.53 14.42
N ASN A 187 -17.98 13.30 13.12
CA ASN A 187 -18.72 12.14 12.63
C ASN A 187 -17.81 10.90 12.48
N GLY A 188 -16.50 11.05 12.69
CA GLY A 188 -15.49 10.00 12.54
C GLY A 188 -14.95 9.88 11.12
N PHE A 189 -14.08 8.90 10.90
CA PHE A 189 -13.38 8.72 9.64
C PHE A 189 -13.12 7.26 9.27
N PHE A 190 -12.81 7.01 7.99
CA PHE A 190 -12.17 5.78 7.52
C PHE A 190 -10.77 6.09 7.00
N LEU A 191 -9.78 5.31 7.43
CA LEU A 191 -8.40 5.45 6.97
C LEU A 191 -7.92 4.09 6.46
N PHE A 192 -7.50 4.05 5.19
CA PHE A 192 -6.80 2.92 4.61
C PHE A 192 -5.28 3.15 4.69
N VAL A 193 -4.53 2.18 5.23
CA VAL A 193 -3.06 2.23 5.35
C VAL A 193 -2.47 0.94 4.77
N GLU A 194 -1.55 1.08 3.82
CA GLU A 194 -0.92 -0.05 3.13
C GLU A 194 0.61 -0.06 3.31
N GLY A 195 1.14 -1.18 3.81
CA GLY A 195 2.57 -1.51 3.71
C GLY A 195 2.87 -2.25 2.41
N GLY A 196 2.68 -1.60 1.26
CA GLY A 196 2.61 -2.31 -0.03
C GLY A 196 3.96 -2.73 -0.61
N LEU A 197 5.07 -2.20 -0.09
CA LEU A 197 6.42 -2.62 -0.50
C LEU A 197 6.83 -3.99 0.07
N ILE A 198 6.07 -4.55 1.03
CA ILE A 198 6.24 -5.95 1.47
C ILE A 198 6.11 -6.90 0.27
N ASP A 199 5.13 -6.62 -0.59
CA ASP A 199 4.83 -7.40 -1.79
C ASP A 199 5.97 -7.34 -2.82
N TRP A 200 6.42 -6.13 -3.16
CA TRP A 200 7.52 -5.89 -4.10
C TRP A 200 8.82 -6.56 -3.64
N ALA A 201 9.15 -6.49 -2.35
CA ALA A 201 10.32 -7.17 -1.81
C ALA A 201 10.20 -8.70 -1.96
N HIS A 202 9.00 -9.27 -1.81
CA HIS A 202 8.77 -10.69 -2.04
C HIS A 202 8.86 -11.08 -3.53
N HIS A 203 8.41 -10.23 -4.44
CA HIS A 203 8.62 -10.41 -5.89
C HIS A 203 10.11 -10.58 -6.23
N ASP A 204 10.99 -9.82 -5.57
CA ASP A 204 12.44 -9.88 -5.76
C ASP A 204 13.13 -10.98 -4.91
N ASN A 205 12.36 -11.75 -4.13
CA ASN A 205 12.85 -12.71 -3.14
C ASN A 205 13.75 -12.07 -2.04
N GLU A 206 13.64 -10.76 -1.81
CA GLU A 206 14.41 -10.01 -0.83
C GLU A 206 13.74 -10.09 0.55
N ALA A 207 13.84 -11.27 1.19
CA ALA A 207 13.16 -11.52 2.46
C ALA A 207 13.57 -10.56 3.59
N ASN A 208 14.79 -10.02 3.57
CA ASN A 208 15.24 -9.00 4.52
C ASN A 208 14.42 -7.71 4.38
N VAL A 209 14.36 -7.18 3.15
CA VAL A 209 13.58 -5.98 2.82
C VAL A 209 12.11 -6.19 3.17
N ALA A 210 11.52 -7.33 2.79
CA ALA A 210 10.13 -7.64 3.10
C ALA A 210 9.83 -7.65 4.62
N MET A 211 10.77 -8.12 5.44
CA MET A 211 10.64 -8.09 6.90
C MET A 211 10.75 -6.68 7.48
N GLU A 212 11.66 -5.85 6.96
CA GLU A 212 11.82 -4.47 7.42
C GLU A 212 10.63 -3.59 7.00
N GLU A 213 10.06 -3.80 5.80
CA GLU A 213 8.76 -3.23 5.40
C GLU A 213 7.64 -3.69 6.33
N GLY A 214 7.62 -4.98 6.70
CA GLY A 214 6.66 -5.52 7.67
C GLY A 214 6.78 -4.89 9.06
N ILE A 215 8.00 -4.60 9.51
CA ILE A 215 8.26 -3.88 10.78
C ILE A 215 7.80 -2.43 10.68
N GLU A 216 7.99 -1.76 9.55
CA GLU A 216 7.49 -0.40 9.34
C GLU A 216 5.94 -0.36 9.33
N PHE A 217 5.30 -1.36 8.72
CA PHE A 217 3.84 -1.51 8.80
C PHE A 217 3.35 -1.76 10.23
N GLU A 218 4.07 -2.57 11.02
CA GLU A 218 3.77 -2.78 12.44
C GLU A 218 3.84 -1.46 13.24
N LYS A 219 4.83 -0.60 12.98
CA LYS A 219 4.92 0.72 13.61
C LYS A 219 3.72 1.61 13.28
N ALA A 220 3.27 1.61 12.03
CA ALA A 220 2.07 2.35 11.62
C ALA A 220 0.80 1.84 12.34
N ILE A 221 0.64 0.52 12.46
CA ILE A 221 -0.45 -0.10 13.23
C ILE A 221 -0.37 0.32 14.71
N THR A 222 0.81 0.21 15.32
CA THR A 222 1.04 0.61 16.70
C THR A 222 0.75 2.09 16.91
N LYS A 223 1.18 2.96 16.00
CA LYS A 223 0.86 4.39 16.02
C LYS A 223 -0.64 4.64 16.00
N ALA A 224 -1.37 4.02 15.07
CA ALA A 224 -2.82 4.15 14.99
C ALA A 224 -3.51 3.71 16.30
N PHE A 225 -3.08 2.59 16.90
CA PHE A 225 -3.57 2.14 18.21
C PHE A 225 -3.31 3.13 19.34
N THR A 226 -2.19 3.85 19.32
CA THR A 226 -1.87 4.85 20.36
C THR A 226 -2.62 6.16 20.20
N MET A 227 -3.06 6.49 18.98
CA MET A 227 -3.75 7.74 18.67
C MET A 227 -5.27 7.64 18.71
N THR A 228 -5.82 6.43 18.72
CA THR A 228 -7.27 6.18 18.66
C THR A 228 -7.76 5.38 19.86
N SER A 229 -9.07 5.45 20.15
CA SER A 229 -9.67 4.71 21.26
C SER A 229 -10.25 3.38 20.78
N PRO A 230 -9.96 2.24 21.43
CA PRO A 230 -10.60 0.97 21.10
C PRO A 230 -12.10 0.95 21.47
N GLU A 231 -12.62 1.99 22.14
CA GLU A 231 -14.06 2.12 22.44
C GLU A 231 -14.87 2.61 21.24
N ASP A 232 -14.26 3.33 20.29
CA ASP A 232 -14.93 3.93 19.14
C ASP A 232 -14.24 3.65 17.79
N THR A 233 -13.04 3.08 17.81
CA THR A 233 -12.24 2.81 16.61
C THR A 233 -12.05 1.32 16.41
N LEU A 234 -12.51 0.81 15.26
CA LEU A 234 -12.23 -0.54 14.79
C LEU A 234 -11.00 -0.53 13.88
N ILE A 235 -9.92 -1.17 14.33
CA ILE A 235 -8.71 -1.41 13.53
C ILE A 235 -8.73 -2.87 13.07
N VAL A 236 -8.63 -3.08 11.75
CA VAL A 236 -8.50 -4.39 11.12
C VAL A 236 -7.21 -4.42 10.31
N VAL A 237 -6.42 -5.48 10.49
CA VAL A 237 -5.17 -5.72 9.78
C VAL A 237 -5.30 -7.03 9.03
N THR A 238 -4.98 -7.02 7.74
CA THR A 238 -4.99 -8.23 6.90
C THR A 238 -3.99 -8.09 5.75
N ALA A 239 -3.93 -9.10 4.89
CA ALA A 239 -3.26 -9.03 3.60
C ALA A 239 -4.30 -9.23 2.48
N ASP A 240 -3.98 -8.76 1.29
CA ASP A 240 -4.74 -9.03 0.07
C ASP A 240 -4.47 -10.44 -0.47
N HIS A 241 -3.23 -10.91 -0.37
CA HIS A 241 -2.81 -12.28 -0.67
C HIS A 241 -1.48 -12.65 0.03
N GLY A 242 -1.06 -13.91 -0.13
CA GLY A 242 0.20 -14.42 0.38
C GLY A 242 1.36 -14.33 -0.62
N GLN A 243 2.53 -14.80 -0.18
CA GLN A 243 3.74 -14.89 -0.99
C GLN A 243 4.41 -16.26 -0.78
N PRO A 244 5.10 -16.83 -1.78
CA PRO A 244 5.50 -18.24 -1.78
C PRO A 244 6.79 -18.47 -0.97
N ILE A 245 6.92 -17.77 0.15
CA ILE A 245 8.01 -17.86 1.13
C ILE A 245 7.74 -18.99 2.12
N THR A 246 8.80 -19.67 2.53
CA THR A 246 8.76 -20.78 3.49
C THR A 246 9.80 -20.58 4.58
N ILE A 247 9.44 -20.96 5.80
CA ILE A 247 10.36 -21.00 6.95
C ILE A 247 10.78 -22.46 7.17
N ASN A 248 12.01 -22.78 6.79
CA ASN A 248 12.56 -24.14 6.83
C ASN A 248 13.10 -24.50 8.22
N GLY A 249 12.96 -25.79 8.57
CA GLY A 249 13.51 -26.36 9.80
C GLY A 249 15.01 -26.71 9.68
N TYR A 250 15.75 -26.91 10.76
CA TYR A 250 15.38 -26.81 12.18
C TYR A 250 16.34 -25.86 12.91
N PRO A 251 16.29 -24.54 12.64
CA PRO A 251 17.13 -23.57 13.35
C PRO A 251 16.84 -23.61 14.86
N LEU A 252 17.86 -23.32 15.67
CA LEU A 252 17.70 -23.23 17.12
C LEU A 252 16.93 -21.95 17.47
N ARG A 253 16.32 -21.93 18.67
CA ARG A 253 15.75 -20.70 19.21
C ARG A 253 16.84 -19.63 19.34
N HIS A 254 16.48 -18.40 18.94
CA HIS A 254 17.36 -17.23 18.88
C HIS A 254 18.38 -17.22 17.74
N GLU A 255 18.31 -18.16 16.80
CA GLU A 255 19.01 -18.01 15.52
C GLU A 255 18.39 -16.89 14.70
N TYR A 256 19.22 -16.24 13.90
CA TYR A 256 18.79 -15.14 13.05
C TYR A 256 17.92 -15.68 11.91
N ILE A 257 16.69 -15.16 11.77
CA ILE A 257 15.70 -15.70 10.81
C ILE A 257 16.16 -15.62 9.34
N LEU A 258 17.02 -14.65 9.03
CA LEU A 258 17.64 -14.45 7.71
C LEU A 258 18.87 -15.34 7.47
N GLY A 259 19.29 -16.07 8.50
CA GLY A 259 20.47 -16.93 8.46
C GLY A 259 20.25 -18.27 7.77
N LEU A 260 21.21 -19.15 7.98
CA LEU A 260 21.25 -20.50 7.45
C LEU A 260 20.67 -21.52 8.44
N THR A 261 20.17 -22.63 7.91
CA THR A 261 19.89 -23.86 8.68
C THR A 261 21.00 -24.88 8.49
N GLY A 262 20.87 -26.06 9.09
CA GLY A 262 21.84 -27.15 9.01
C GLY A 262 21.99 -27.74 7.59
N PRO A 263 23.02 -28.58 7.36
CA PRO A 263 23.29 -29.14 6.04
C PRO A 263 22.18 -30.08 5.58
N SER A 264 21.89 -30.06 4.27
CA SER A 264 21.02 -31.09 3.65
C SER A 264 21.68 -32.47 3.73
N ASP A 265 20.87 -33.50 3.97
CA ASP A 265 21.32 -34.89 4.05
C ASP A 265 21.67 -35.53 2.69
N GLN A 266 21.35 -34.84 1.58
CA GLN A 266 21.63 -35.31 0.22
C GLN A 266 22.94 -34.75 -0.37
N ASP A 267 23.19 -33.45 -0.18
CA ASP A 267 24.33 -32.75 -0.79
C ASP A 267 25.35 -32.19 0.22
N ASN A 268 25.03 -32.23 1.53
CA ASN A 268 25.85 -31.74 2.62
C ASN A 268 26.19 -30.23 2.52
N MET A 269 25.36 -29.44 1.84
CA MET A 269 25.49 -27.98 1.73
C MET A 269 24.48 -27.30 2.67
N LEU A 270 24.81 -26.11 3.16
CA LEU A 270 23.88 -25.29 3.95
C LEU A 270 22.85 -24.63 3.03
N TYR A 271 21.72 -24.22 3.60
CA TYR A 271 20.66 -23.49 2.91
C TYR A 271 20.03 -22.48 3.88
N ASN A 272 19.41 -21.43 3.35
CA ASN A 272 18.76 -20.41 4.17
C ASN A 272 17.54 -20.97 4.92
N ILE A 273 17.26 -20.40 6.09
CA ILE A 273 16.01 -20.67 6.81
C ILE A 273 14.82 -20.24 5.95
N LEU A 274 14.90 -19.06 5.34
CA LEU A 274 13.90 -18.56 4.40
C LEU A 274 14.22 -18.99 2.98
N MET A 275 13.23 -19.50 2.27
CA MET A 275 13.35 -19.84 0.84
C MET A 275 12.01 -19.59 0.15
N TYR A 276 12.06 -19.39 -1.16
CA TYR A 276 10.88 -19.17 -1.99
C TYR A 276 10.59 -20.37 -2.89
N THR A 277 9.34 -20.55 -3.28
CA THR A 277 8.99 -21.56 -4.28
C THR A 277 9.46 -21.14 -5.66
N ASN A 278 9.25 -19.87 -6.04
CA ASN A 278 9.64 -19.31 -7.33
C ASN A 278 10.18 -17.89 -7.14
N GLY A 279 10.91 -17.38 -8.14
CA GLY A 279 11.43 -16.02 -8.14
C GLY A 279 12.88 -15.92 -8.61
N PRO A 280 13.44 -14.70 -8.61
CA PRO A 280 14.80 -14.43 -9.10
C PRO A 280 15.89 -15.07 -8.23
N GLY A 281 15.53 -15.53 -7.03
CA GLY A 281 16.36 -16.33 -6.14
C GLY A 281 16.86 -17.68 -6.70
N PHE A 282 16.41 -18.10 -7.89
CA PHE A 282 16.81 -19.39 -8.45
C PHE A 282 18.31 -19.44 -8.73
N ARG A 283 18.94 -20.59 -8.43
CA ARG A 283 20.36 -20.82 -8.72
C ARG A 283 20.54 -21.98 -9.70
N THR A 284 21.24 -21.71 -10.80
CA THR A 284 21.61 -22.77 -11.76
C THR A 284 22.55 -23.76 -11.09
N GLN A 285 22.26 -25.06 -11.26
CA GLN A 285 23.12 -26.11 -10.74
C GLN A 285 24.45 -26.19 -11.49
N SER A 286 25.54 -26.43 -10.75
CA SER A 286 26.85 -26.72 -11.32
C SER A 286 27.25 -28.16 -11.02
N SER A 287 27.62 -28.91 -12.06
CA SER A 287 28.00 -30.33 -11.93
C SER A 287 26.95 -31.20 -11.22
N GLY A 288 25.67 -30.89 -11.43
CA GLY A 288 24.54 -31.60 -10.82
C GLY A 288 24.32 -31.29 -9.34
N LYS A 289 24.86 -30.18 -8.83
CA LYS A 289 24.67 -29.71 -7.45
C LYS A 289 24.18 -28.26 -7.44
N ARG A 290 23.33 -27.92 -6.47
CA ARG A 290 23.01 -26.52 -6.17
C ARG A 290 24.23 -25.78 -5.60
N PRO A 291 24.26 -24.45 -5.63
CA PRO A 291 25.21 -23.69 -4.82
C PRO A 291 24.98 -23.89 -3.32
N ASP A 292 26.07 -23.76 -2.55
CA ASP A 292 26.01 -23.74 -1.10
C ASP A 292 25.70 -22.31 -0.64
N SER A 293 24.58 -22.11 0.06
CA SER A 293 24.18 -20.78 0.53
C SER A 293 25.19 -20.18 1.51
N ALA A 294 26.03 -20.99 2.15
CA ALA A 294 27.14 -20.52 2.99
C ALA A 294 28.25 -19.80 2.21
N SER A 295 28.27 -19.91 0.88
CA SER A 295 29.21 -19.23 0.00
C SER A 295 28.65 -17.96 -0.63
N GLU A 296 27.38 -17.63 -0.34
CA GLU A 296 26.69 -16.46 -0.86
C GLU A 296 26.70 -15.33 0.18
N ASP A 297 26.54 -14.10 -0.29
CA ASP A 297 26.46 -12.91 0.56
C ASP A 297 25.02 -12.68 1.03
N TYR A 298 24.53 -13.56 1.90
CA TYR A 298 23.18 -13.42 2.48
C TYR A 298 23.09 -12.34 3.59
N GLU A 299 24.19 -11.61 3.83
CA GLU A 299 24.20 -10.41 4.68
C GLU A 299 23.87 -9.14 3.86
N ASP A 300 23.90 -9.20 2.52
CA ASP A 300 23.42 -8.13 1.65
C ASP A 300 21.93 -7.86 1.95
N PRO A 301 21.55 -6.61 2.27
CA PRO A 301 20.15 -6.19 2.43
C PRO A 301 19.22 -6.66 1.31
N HIS A 302 19.70 -6.63 0.07
CA HIS A 302 18.95 -6.98 -1.13
C HIS A 302 19.29 -8.40 -1.63
N PHE A 303 19.75 -9.28 -0.74
CA PHE A 303 20.00 -10.67 -1.11
C PHE A 303 18.70 -11.36 -1.55
N ALA A 304 18.64 -11.77 -2.82
CA ALA A 304 17.57 -12.61 -3.34
C ALA A 304 17.71 -14.06 -2.81
N TYR A 305 16.84 -14.43 -1.87
CA TYR A 305 16.86 -15.73 -1.18
C TYR A 305 16.53 -16.88 -2.14
N PRO A 306 17.11 -18.07 -1.93
CA PRO A 306 17.00 -19.17 -2.87
C PRO A 306 15.55 -19.54 -3.24
N SER A 307 15.32 -19.78 -4.53
CA SER A 307 14.05 -20.27 -5.07
C SER A 307 14.20 -21.55 -5.91
N THR A 308 13.09 -22.27 -6.16
CA THR A 308 13.11 -23.55 -6.91
C THR A 308 12.74 -23.42 -8.39
N VAL A 309 11.89 -22.45 -8.74
CA VAL A 309 11.44 -22.20 -10.11
C VAL A 309 11.91 -20.81 -10.56
N PRO A 310 12.72 -20.70 -11.63
CA PRO A 310 13.20 -19.41 -12.10
C PRO A 310 12.06 -18.62 -12.76
N ILE A 311 11.83 -17.44 -12.25
CA ILE A 311 10.98 -16.40 -12.84
C ILE A 311 11.57 -15.05 -12.45
N GLU A 312 11.35 -14.02 -13.27
CA GLU A 312 11.90 -12.69 -13.04
C GLU A 312 11.34 -12.05 -11.76
N PHE A 313 10.03 -12.17 -11.54
CA PHE A 313 9.34 -11.73 -10.34
C PHE A 313 8.57 -12.92 -9.75
N SER A 314 8.74 -13.18 -8.46
CA SER A 314 8.01 -14.25 -7.78
C SER A 314 6.50 -14.07 -7.92
N ASN A 315 5.74 -15.10 -8.22
CA ASN A 315 4.28 -15.02 -8.19
C ASN A 315 3.76 -14.96 -6.76
N HIS A 316 2.54 -14.45 -6.56
CA HIS A 316 1.83 -14.52 -5.28
C HIS A 316 1.53 -15.98 -4.88
N ASN A 317 1.10 -16.15 -3.63
CA ASN A 317 0.60 -17.41 -3.09
C ASN A 317 -0.91 -17.30 -2.77
N GLY A 318 -1.65 -18.39 -2.98
CA GLY A 318 -3.11 -18.47 -2.81
C GLY A 318 -3.57 -19.22 -1.55
N GLU A 319 -2.77 -19.17 -0.49
CA GLU A 319 -3.13 -19.65 0.84
C GLU A 319 -3.99 -18.62 1.58
N ASP A 320 -4.76 -19.08 2.57
CA ASP A 320 -5.54 -18.17 3.42
C ASP A 320 -4.60 -17.21 4.18
N VAL A 321 -4.93 -15.92 4.13
CA VAL A 321 -4.25 -14.87 4.90
C VAL A 321 -4.98 -14.57 6.21
N VAL A 322 -4.26 -13.99 7.17
CA VAL A 322 -4.79 -13.74 8.53
C VAL A 322 -5.51 -12.39 8.57
N ILE A 323 -6.60 -12.33 9.35
CA ILE A 323 -7.27 -11.09 9.74
C ILE A 323 -7.09 -10.92 11.25
N TYR A 324 -6.56 -9.78 11.67
CA TYR A 324 -6.55 -9.32 13.07
C TYR A 324 -7.52 -8.15 13.22
N ALA A 325 -8.28 -8.11 14.31
CA ALA A 325 -9.22 -7.02 14.56
C ALA A 325 -9.26 -6.63 16.04
N LYS A 326 -9.41 -5.33 16.32
CA LYS A 326 -9.61 -4.79 17.66
C LYS A 326 -10.46 -3.53 17.61
N GLY A 327 -11.39 -3.39 18.55
CA GLY A 327 -12.34 -2.28 18.62
C GLY A 327 -13.80 -2.73 18.59
N PRO A 328 -14.74 -1.82 18.34
CA PRO A 328 -16.16 -2.13 18.21
C PRO A 328 -16.40 -3.23 17.18
N PHE A 329 -17.20 -4.24 17.54
CA PHE A 329 -17.53 -5.39 16.68
C PHE A 329 -16.37 -6.27 16.20
N ALA A 330 -15.15 -6.12 16.72
CA ALA A 330 -14.02 -6.97 16.34
C ALA A 330 -14.26 -8.48 16.51
N HIS A 331 -15.17 -8.88 17.41
CA HIS A 331 -15.58 -10.27 17.62
C HIS A 331 -16.30 -10.91 16.42
N LEU A 332 -16.75 -10.12 15.43
CA LEU A 332 -17.32 -10.64 14.19
C LEU A 332 -16.24 -11.27 13.29
N PHE A 333 -14.98 -10.85 13.42
CA PHE A 333 -13.84 -11.50 12.78
C PHE A 333 -13.42 -12.76 13.55
N SER A 334 -14.23 -13.81 13.45
CA SER A 334 -13.94 -15.13 14.02
C SER A 334 -14.17 -16.25 13.02
N GLY A 335 -13.30 -17.25 12.98
CA GLY A 335 -13.37 -18.35 12.00
C GLY A 335 -12.70 -18.02 10.67
N THR A 336 -13.25 -18.56 9.58
CA THR A 336 -12.75 -18.38 8.21
C THR A 336 -13.80 -17.63 7.40
N HIS A 337 -13.35 -16.66 6.61
CA HIS A 337 -14.22 -15.77 5.84
C HIS A 337 -13.70 -15.61 4.41
N GLU A 338 -14.61 -15.34 3.48
CA GLU A 338 -14.26 -14.80 2.17
C GLU A 338 -13.69 -13.39 2.33
N ASN A 339 -12.71 -12.98 1.50
CA ASN A 339 -12.11 -11.64 1.60
C ASN A 339 -13.18 -10.52 1.48
N SER A 340 -14.20 -10.74 0.65
CA SER A 340 -15.33 -9.81 0.49
C SER A 340 -16.19 -9.60 1.76
N TYR A 341 -15.98 -10.39 2.81
CA TYR A 341 -16.63 -10.23 4.12
C TYR A 341 -16.13 -8.98 4.87
N ILE A 342 -14.85 -8.65 4.74
CA ILE A 342 -14.18 -7.58 5.51
C ILE A 342 -14.92 -6.23 5.41
N PRO A 343 -15.20 -5.69 4.20
CA PRO A 343 -15.93 -4.42 4.09
C PRO A 343 -17.36 -4.50 4.63
N GLN A 344 -18.00 -5.68 4.65
CA GLN A 344 -19.36 -5.83 5.20
C GLN A 344 -19.38 -5.66 6.72
N VAL A 345 -18.34 -6.12 7.42
CA VAL A 345 -18.22 -5.88 8.87
C VAL A 345 -18.01 -4.40 9.17
N PHE A 346 -17.20 -3.71 8.36
CA PHE A 346 -17.06 -2.25 8.48
C PHE A 346 -18.39 -1.52 8.27
N ARG A 347 -19.15 -1.86 7.22
CA ARG A 347 -20.50 -1.30 6.96
C ARG A 347 -21.43 -1.50 8.15
N TYR A 348 -21.51 -2.73 8.63
CA TYR A 348 -22.35 -3.10 9.76
C TYR A 348 -21.99 -2.32 11.04
N ALA A 349 -20.71 -2.34 11.42
CA ALA A 349 -20.21 -1.75 12.65
C ALA A 349 -20.27 -0.22 12.65
N ALA A 350 -20.02 0.39 11.49
CA ALA A 350 -19.95 1.83 11.33
C ALA A 350 -21.28 2.47 10.88
N CYS A 351 -22.30 1.65 10.62
CA CYS A 351 -23.63 2.05 10.14
C CYS A 351 -23.58 2.89 8.86
N VAL A 352 -22.88 2.39 7.84
CA VAL A 352 -22.71 3.05 6.54
C VAL A 352 -22.94 2.09 5.39
N GLY A 353 -23.27 2.64 4.22
CA GLY A 353 -23.44 1.88 2.99
C GLY A 353 -24.78 1.15 2.92
N GLU A 354 -24.85 0.19 1.99
CA GLU A 354 -26.00 -0.70 1.87
C GLU A 354 -25.77 -2.00 2.64
N GLY A 355 -26.82 -2.54 3.26
CA GLY A 355 -26.79 -3.82 3.96
C GLY A 355 -27.43 -3.77 5.33
N LEU A 356 -27.04 -4.72 6.18
CA LEU A 356 -27.42 -4.75 7.59
C LEU A 356 -26.53 -3.80 8.37
N HIS A 357 -27.11 -2.98 9.24
CA HIS A 357 -26.38 -2.10 10.15
C HIS A 357 -26.76 -2.35 11.60
N TYR A 358 -25.79 -2.18 12.50
CA TYR A 358 -26.07 -2.21 13.94
C TYR A 358 -27.11 -1.17 14.36
N CYS A 359 -27.09 0.02 13.73
CA CYS A 359 -27.97 1.12 14.07
C CYS A 359 -29.45 0.87 13.72
N ASP A 360 -29.75 -0.14 12.89
CA ASP A 360 -31.12 -0.55 12.59
C ASP A 360 -31.72 -1.42 13.71
N GLU A 361 -30.89 -1.92 14.64
CA GLU A 361 -31.28 -2.76 15.78
C GLU A 361 -31.46 -1.98 17.10
N LEU A 362 -31.17 -0.66 17.08
CA LEU A 362 -31.34 0.27 18.20
C LEU A 362 -32.73 0.91 18.22
#